data_AF-A0A3A5WRB0-F1
#
_entry.id   AF-A0A3A5WRB0-F1
#
_cell.length_a   1.000
_cell.length_b   1.000
_cell.length_c   1.000
_cell.angle_alpha   90.00
_cell.angle_beta   90.00
_cell.angle_gamma   90.00
#
_symmetry.space_group_name_H-M   'P 1'
#
loop_
_entity.id
_entity.type
_entity.pdbx_description
1 polymer ?
#
loop_
_entity_poly.entity_id
_entity_poly.type
_entity_poly.pdbx_seq_one_letter_code
_entity_poly.pdbx_strand_id
1 'polypeptide(L)'
;MHTFVVDAEGSTPPDAFGRIVSLAVDSGPGVEVMAYLLVLLTLVGWWLADVALQAGVRRRGATNVADLAVPLVVLFAVLLEALSESDVALLGMQGLPWLWASVAFLPMLAATHHVRLDDRDGGHPFGRPNGVPVDLLLAALIAVLGGDVFLAVLWLALISPLALSESPTEAWPVAVLGVGLALAAAWTDLVQVGVAVLMLLPFLLPWLLESEEEVEETRPQSAARRMLRASLWAGAGLSGLVLVLTLVILLGSIDQIHFAAHEVYTSVLIAAAAGSFVLYGTRDDPPKRRAALLAGAASISLLGVAFAPGWWGGDALEPLSSLVLRGHVAWIVLPLTLMAVPIIAREVGRKAKVTSSTPLWRRIPVQAHLIHLGLLLLLVGHVFTTTLVDRGDPIHRITMLQDEAVVVDGLSYTFTDLELVPEEDLRVGDGGIFATIEVHDGDRHIGTVEPGMVRFDASGFPRSEVDVLRRWSGDVVFIFDYSQADTLMPQTLNEGTDGVDAVRITVYRLPQSHLVWLGWGLMLLGMAALGLRQVGSNLPSSSAA
;
A
#
# COMPACT_ATOMS: atom_id res chain seq x y z
N MET A 1 -1.75 12.65 8.70
CA MET A 1 -0.49 13.14 9.30
C MET A 1 -0.54 12.77 10.76
N HIS A 2 0.01 11.63 11.13
CA HIS A 2 0.27 11.32 12.53
C HIS A 2 1.78 11.40 12.73
N THR A 3 2.29 12.60 12.99
CA THR A 3 3.57 12.73 13.66
C THR A 3 3.29 12.46 15.13
N PHE A 4 3.53 11.22 15.53
CA PHE A 4 3.31 10.75 16.89
C PHE A 4 4.40 11.35 17.79
N VAL A 5 4.03 12.33 18.61
CA VAL A 5 4.91 12.89 19.64
C VAL A 5 4.75 12.02 20.89
N VAL A 6 5.85 11.44 21.37
CA VAL A 6 5.91 10.57 22.55
C VAL A 6 6.46 11.37 23.74
N ASP A 7 6.00 11.06 24.95
CA ASP A 7 6.42 11.70 26.20
C ASP A 7 7.92 11.52 26.50
N ALA A 8 8.56 12.56 27.02
CA ALA A 8 10.01 12.78 27.01
C ALA A 8 10.85 11.90 27.97
N GLU A 9 10.27 10.93 28.69
CA GLU A 9 10.96 10.21 29.77
C GLU A 9 11.39 8.76 29.43
N GLY A 10 11.04 8.22 28.25
CA GLY A 10 11.50 6.90 27.78
C GLY A 10 12.50 7.01 26.63
N SER A 11 13.63 6.30 26.69
CA SER A 11 14.50 6.16 25.50
C SER A 11 13.74 5.39 24.43
N THR A 12 13.49 6.00 23.27
CA THR A 12 12.80 5.35 22.16
C THR A 12 13.58 4.12 21.67
N PRO A 13 12.91 3.01 21.34
CA PRO A 13 13.56 1.88 20.70
C PRO A 13 14.31 2.34 19.44
N PRO A 14 15.51 1.83 19.16
CA PRO A 14 16.34 2.30 18.04
C PRO A 14 15.78 1.86 16.68
N ASP A 15 14.98 0.80 16.63
CA ASP A 15 14.38 0.26 15.42
C ASP A 15 12.89 0.64 15.26
N ALA A 16 12.46 0.74 13.99
CA ALA A 16 11.10 1.17 13.63
C ALA A 16 10.01 0.24 14.16
N PHE A 17 10.29 -1.06 14.24
CA PHE A 17 9.38 -2.06 14.78
C PHE A 17 9.20 -1.91 16.29
N GLY A 18 10.31 -1.77 17.04
CA GLY A 18 10.27 -1.48 18.48
C GLY A 18 9.42 -0.25 18.80
N ARG A 19 9.44 0.78 17.96
CA ARG A 19 8.60 1.99 18.11
C ARG A 19 7.10 1.73 17.86
N ILE A 20 6.74 0.89 16.88
CA ILE A 20 5.34 0.46 16.69
C ILE A 20 4.85 -0.31 17.93
N VAL A 21 5.70 -1.20 18.46
CA VAL A 21 5.37 -2.02 19.64
C VAL A 21 5.29 -1.17 20.90
N SER A 22 6.13 -0.15 21.08
CA SER A 22 6.05 0.73 22.25
C SER A 22 4.75 1.53 22.26
N LEU A 23 4.26 1.98 21.10
CA LEU A 23 2.96 2.64 20.96
C LEU A 23 1.77 1.71 21.27
N ALA A 24 1.97 0.39 21.16
CA ALA A 24 0.93 -0.60 21.39
C ALA A 24 0.60 -0.81 22.87
N VAL A 25 1.55 -0.52 23.75
CA VAL A 25 1.42 -0.75 25.20
C VAL A 25 0.63 0.38 25.87
N ASP A 26 0.62 1.58 25.28
CA ASP A 26 0.06 2.77 25.93
C ASP A 26 -1.38 3.12 25.50
N SER A 27 -2.00 2.41 24.53
CA SER A 27 -3.33 2.81 24.03
C SER A 27 -4.13 1.70 23.32
N GLY A 28 -5.47 1.73 23.43
CA GLY A 28 -6.40 0.84 22.71
C GLY A 28 -6.20 0.76 21.18
N PRO A 29 -5.93 1.88 20.46
CA PRO A 29 -5.58 1.85 19.04
C PRO A 29 -4.29 1.08 18.72
N GLY A 30 -3.36 1.03 19.67
CA GLY A 30 -2.11 0.30 19.53
C GLY A 30 -2.28 -1.21 19.43
N VAL A 31 -3.27 -1.76 20.15
CA VAL A 31 -3.63 -3.19 20.08
C VAL A 31 -4.17 -3.58 18.70
N GLU A 32 -4.96 -2.70 18.07
CA GLU A 32 -5.50 -2.92 16.72
C GLU A 32 -4.37 -3.02 15.68
N VAL A 33 -3.41 -2.09 15.73
CA VAL A 33 -2.24 -2.10 14.85
C VAL A 33 -1.43 -3.39 15.03
N MET A 34 -1.22 -3.83 16.27
CA MET A 34 -0.51 -5.07 16.57
C MET A 34 -1.26 -6.31 16.11
N ALA A 35 -2.59 -6.33 16.21
CA ALA A 35 -3.40 -7.42 15.68
C ALA A 35 -3.22 -7.57 14.17
N TYR A 36 -3.28 -6.45 13.42
CA TYR A 36 -3.06 -6.47 11.97
C TYR A 36 -1.65 -6.94 11.61
N LEU A 37 -0.64 -6.45 12.33
CA LEU A 37 0.75 -6.83 12.10
C LEU A 37 0.97 -8.33 12.34
N LEU A 38 0.39 -8.88 13.39
CA LEU A 38 0.46 -10.31 13.73
C LEU A 38 -0.20 -11.21 12.68
N VAL A 39 -1.38 -10.80 12.19
CA VAL A 39 -2.06 -11.48 11.08
C VAL A 39 -1.17 -11.46 9.84
N LEU A 40 -0.59 -10.30 9.51
CA LEU A 40 0.31 -10.15 8.36
C LEU A 40 1.54 -11.06 8.46
N LEU A 41 2.24 -11.05 9.60
CA LEU A 41 3.41 -11.91 9.85
C LEU A 41 3.05 -13.39 9.76
N THR A 42 1.86 -13.78 10.21
CA THR A 42 1.38 -15.15 10.09
C THR A 42 1.15 -15.55 8.63
N LEU A 43 0.55 -14.67 7.83
CA LEU A 43 0.37 -14.87 6.39
C LEU A 43 1.72 -15.01 5.65
N VAL A 44 2.73 -14.22 6.05
CA VAL A 44 4.09 -14.35 5.52
C VAL A 44 4.70 -15.72 5.86
N GLY A 45 4.55 -16.17 7.10
CA GLY A 45 5.01 -17.50 7.54
C GLY A 45 4.38 -18.65 6.75
N TRP A 46 3.09 -18.53 6.45
CA TRP A 46 2.37 -19.45 5.57
C TRP A 46 2.85 -19.43 4.13
N TRP A 47 3.08 -18.24 3.58
CA TRP A 47 3.62 -18.10 2.24
C TRP A 47 5.01 -18.72 2.13
N LEU A 48 5.88 -18.51 3.13
CA LEU A 48 7.18 -19.18 3.23
C LEU A 48 7.05 -20.72 3.24
N ALA A 49 6.07 -21.25 3.97
CA ALA A 49 5.79 -22.68 3.97
C ALA A 49 5.36 -23.18 2.58
N ASP A 50 4.48 -22.45 1.89
CA ASP A 50 4.00 -22.81 0.56
C ASP A 50 5.13 -22.75 -0.49
N VAL A 51 6.00 -21.73 -0.42
CA VAL A 51 7.21 -21.65 -1.25
C VAL A 51 8.11 -22.87 -1.03
N ALA A 52 8.33 -23.27 0.22
CA ALA A 52 9.14 -24.45 0.54
C ALA A 52 8.51 -25.76 0.04
N LEU A 53 7.18 -25.86 0.04
CA LEU A 53 6.43 -26.99 -0.51
C LEU A 53 6.51 -27.04 -2.05
N GLN A 54 6.27 -25.90 -2.72
CA GLN A 54 6.34 -25.79 -4.18
C GLN A 54 7.74 -26.07 -4.71
N ALA A 55 8.76 -25.63 -3.97
CA ALA A 55 10.15 -25.92 -4.28
C ALA A 55 10.53 -27.39 -4.08
N GLY A 56 9.62 -28.30 -3.72
CA GLY A 56 9.90 -29.73 -3.58
C GLY A 56 10.84 -30.09 -2.42
N VAL A 57 11.18 -29.13 -1.56
CA VAL A 57 11.98 -29.36 -0.33
C VAL A 57 11.15 -30.15 0.69
N ARG A 58 9.81 -30.08 0.56
CA ARG A 58 8.83 -30.63 1.48
C ARG A 58 7.58 -31.09 0.69
N ARG A 59 7.01 -32.29 0.93
CA ARG A 59 5.69 -32.70 0.43
C ARG A 59 4.56 -32.42 1.43
N ARG A 60 3.43 -31.90 0.94
CA ARG A 60 2.24 -31.59 1.75
C ARG A 60 1.60 -32.89 2.27
N GLY A 61 1.55 -33.07 3.58
CA GLY A 61 0.57 -33.98 4.19
C GLY A 61 -0.84 -33.40 4.02
N ALA A 62 -1.89 -34.23 4.11
CA ALA A 62 -3.28 -33.76 4.02
C ALA A 62 -3.52 -32.62 5.03
N THR A 63 -3.75 -31.40 4.52
CA THR A 63 -3.94 -30.22 5.35
C THR A 63 -5.31 -30.24 6.01
N ASN A 64 -5.33 -30.29 7.34
CA ASN A 64 -6.54 -30.03 8.12
C ASN A 64 -6.67 -28.52 8.37
N VAL A 65 -7.91 -28.11 8.66
CA VAL A 65 -8.32 -26.78 9.18
C VAL A 65 -7.43 -26.26 10.33
N ALA A 66 -6.63 -27.13 10.95
CA ALA A 66 -5.63 -26.84 11.97
C ALA A 66 -4.53 -25.85 11.54
N ASP A 67 -4.19 -25.74 10.25
CA ASP A 67 -3.20 -24.73 9.83
C ASP A 67 -3.71 -23.31 10.13
N LEU A 68 -5.02 -23.05 9.96
CA LEU A 68 -5.67 -21.76 10.26
C LEU A 68 -5.77 -21.50 11.77
N ALA A 69 -5.59 -22.53 12.61
CA ALA A 69 -5.64 -22.38 14.06
C ALA A 69 -4.49 -21.51 14.57
N VAL A 70 -3.32 -21.49 13.91
CA VAL A 70 -2.18 -20.67 14.34
C VAL A 70 -2.50 -19.16 14.24
N PRO A 71 -2.92 -18.60 13.08
CA PRO A 71 -3.36 -17.20 13.02
C PRO A 71 -4.55 -16.90 13.93
N LEU A 72 -5.49 -17.84 14.08
CA LEU A 72 -6.66 -17.68 14.96
C LEU A 72 -6.28 -17.66 16.44
N VAL A 73 -5.29 -18.46 16.87
CA VAL A 73 -4.79 -18.48 18.26
C VAL A 73 -4.00 -17.21 18.57
N VAL A 74 -3.19 -16.73 17.61
CA VAL A 74 -2.49 -15.44 17.74
C VAL A 74 -3.50 -14.29 17.83
N LEU A 75 -4.50 -14.26 16.94
CA LEU A 75 -5.58 -13.27 16.97
C LEU A 75 -6.39 -13.35 18.28
N PHE A 76 -6.68 -14.56 18.76
CA PHE A 76 -7.37 -14.78 20.02
C PHE A 76 -6.54 -14.31 21.22
N ALA A 77 -5.22 -14.52 21.23
CA ALA A 77 -4.33 -14.03 22.27
C ALA A 77 -4.32 -12.50 22.34
N VAL A 78 -4.25 -11.83 21.17
CA VAL A 78 -4.32 -10.35 21.08
C VAL A 78 -5.68 -9.83 21.54
N LEU A 79 -6.77 -10.48 21.14
CA LEU A 79 -8.12 -10.13 21.58
C LEU A 79 -8.32 -10.32 23.09
N LEU A 80 -7.71 -11.35 23.67
CA LEU A 80 -7.80 -11.64 25.10
C LEU A 80 -7.00 -10.61 25.92
N GLU A 81 -5.88 -10.14 25.38
CA GLU A 81 -5.10 -9.02 25.93
C GLU A 81 -5.85 -7.68 25.80
N ALA A 82 -6.50 -7.43 24.66
CA ALA A 82 -7.36 -6.25 24.45
C ALA A 82 -8.53 -6.15 25.45
N LEU A 83 -9.02 -7.30 25.94
CA LEU A 83 -10.17 -7.41 26.85
C LEU A 83 -9.74 -7.58 28.31
N SER A 84 -8.44 -7.62 28.58
CA SER A 84 -7.86 -7.82 29.90
C SER A 84 -7.55 -6.47 30.56
N GLU A 85 -8.06 -6.23 31.77
CA GLU A 85 -7.66 -5.07 32.60
C GLU A 85 -6.22 -5.19 33.13
N SER A 86 -5.59 -6.36 33.00
CA SER A 86 -4.18 -6.58 33.35
C SER A 86 -3.28 -6.52 32.11
N ASP A 87 -2.12 -5.88 32.24
CA ASP A 87 -1.04 -5.93 31.25
C ASP A 87 -0.57 -7.39 31.09
N VAL A 88 -1.16 -8.13 30.16
CA VAL A 88 -0.64 -9.45 29.80
C VAL A 88 0.71 -9.20 29.14
N ALA A 89 1.78 -9.79 29.67
CA ALA A 89 3.16 -9.48 29.28
C ALA A 89 3.56 -9.94 27.85
N LEU A 90 2.60 -10.23 26.96
CA LEU A 90 2.90 -10.68 25.60
C LEU A 90 3.25 -9.49 24.68
N LEU A 91 2.50 -8.38 24.74
CA LEU A 91 2.84 -7.12 24.05
C LEU A 91 3.89 -6.28 24.81
N GLY A 92 4.01 -6.48 26.13
CA GLY A 92 4.97 -5.76 26.99
C GLY A 92 6.45 -6.14 26.82
N MET A 93 6.78 -7.14 26.00
CA MET A 93 8.18 -7.55 25.73
C MET A 93 8.85 -6.65 24.66
N GLN A 94 8.84 -5.34 24.89
CA GLN A 94 9.47 -4.32 24.03
C GLN A 94 10.98 -4.57 23.84
N GLY A 95 11.63 -5.25 24.79
CA GLY A 95 13.08 -5.52 24.78
C GLY A 95 13.53 -6.75 23.95
N LEU A 96 12.62 -7.51 23.34
CA LEU A 96 12.96 -8.74 22.61
C LEU A 96 12.32 -8.79 21.19
N PRO A 97 12.75 -7.95 20.24
CA PRO A 97 12.23 -7.93 18.86
C PRO A 97 12.27 -9.30 18.16
N TRP A 98 13.22 -10.16 18.54
CA TRP A 98 13.39 -11.52 18.00
C TRP A 98 12.27 -12.50 18.35
N LEU A 99 11.49 -12.26 19.40
CA LEU A 99 10.30 -13.07 19.69
C LEU A 99 9.23 -12.92 18.60
N TRP A 100 9.14 -11.75 17.97
CA TRP A 100 8.19 -11.48 16.89
C TRP A 100 8.55 -12.16 15.58
N ALA A 101 9.85 -12.29 15.29
CA ALA A 101 10.31 -13.18 14.23
C ALA A 101 9.85 -14.62 14.47
N SER A 102 9.87 -15.08 15.74
CA SER A 102 9.39 -16.42 16.10
C SER A 102 7.90 -16.60 15.79
N VAL A 103 7.08 -15.54 15.89
CA VAL A 103 5.66 -15.57 15.49
C VAL A 103 5.50 -15.71 13.97
N ALA A 104 6.34 -15.06 13.16
CA ALA A 104 6.34 -15.25 11.70
C ALA A 104 6.81 -16.67 11.30
N PHE A 105 7.74 -17.27 12.05
CA PHE A 105 8.27 -18.61 11.76
C PHE A 105 7.44 -19.75 12.35
N LEU A 106 6.62 -19.51 13.39
CA LEU A 106 5.74 -20.51 14.01
C LEU A 106 4.79 -21.20 13.00
N PRO A 107 4.06 -20.47 12.14
CA PRO A 107 3.23 -21.05 11.09
C PRO A 107 4.05 -21.84 10.07
N MET A 108 5.24 -21.35 9.72
CA MET A 108 6.16 -22.08 8.85
C MET A 108 6.59 -23.41 9.45
N LEU A 109 6.98 -23.41 10.73
CA LEU A 109 7.36 -24.62 11.46
C LEU A 109 6.18 -25.58 11.58
N ALA A 110 4.98 -25.10 11.96
CA ALA A 110 3.78 -25.90 12.11
C ALA A 110 3.33 -26.57 10.80
N ALA A 111 3.24 -25.78 9.71
CA ALA A 111 2.84 -26.25 8.38
C ALA A 111 3.84 -27.26 7.78
N THR A 112 5.07 -27.27 8.29
CA THR A 112 6.15 -28.09 7.75
C THR A 112 6.63 -29.20 8.69
N HIS A 113 6.06 -29.32 9.90
CA HIS A 113 6.52 -30.27 10.94
C HIS A 113 6.19 -31.73 10.62
N HIS A 114 5.14 -31.98 9.83
CA HIS A 114 4.73 -33.32 9.40
C HIS A 114 5.35 -33.77 8.07
N VAL A 115 6.35 -33.05 7.57
CA VAL A 115 6.88 -33.29 6.24
C VAL A 115 8.19 -34.07 6.29
N ARG A 116 8.22 -35.20 5.57
CA ARG A 116 9.45 -35.96 5.33
C ARG A 116 10.34 -35.15 4.38
N LEU A 117 11.57 -34.86 4.80
CA LEU A 117 12.62 -34.38 3.90
C LEU A 117 12.87 -35.51 2.91
N ASP A 118 12.47 -35.35 1.65
CA ASP A 118 12.90 -36.26 0.59
C ASP A 118 14.39 -35.96 0.36
N ASP A 119 15.24 -36.99 0.36
CA ASP A 119 16.54 -36.89 -0.29
C ASP A 119 16.25 -36.58 -1.76
N ARG A 120 16.48 -35.34 -2.18
CA ARG A 120 16.34 -34.98 -3.58
C ARG A 120 17.36 -35.80 -4.38
N ASP A 121 16.89 -36.47 -5.43
CA ASP A 121 17.74 -37.13 -6.42
C ASP A 121 18.54 -36.13 -7.29
N GLY A 122 18.27 -34.82 -7.14
CA GLY A 122 18.97 -33.69 -7.77
C GLY A 122 19.61 -32.77 -6.72
N GLY A 123 20.67 -32.05 -7.11
CA GLY A 123 21.57 -31.30 -6.21
C GLY A 123 20.92 -30.33 -5.22
N HIS A 124 21.75 -29.78 -4.32
CA HIS A 124 21.29 -28.90 -3.24
C HIS A 124 20.72 -27.56 -3.77
N PRO A 125 19.68 -27.00 -3.14
CA PRO A 125 19.16 -25.67 -3.49
C PRO A 125 20.23 -24.59 -3.37
N PHE A 126 20.11 -23.52 -4.18
CA PHE A 126 21.09 -22.44 -4.26
C PHE A 126 21.44 -21.79 -2.90
N GLY A 127 20.44 -21.45 -2.11
CA GLY A 127 20.62 -20.85 -0.79
C GLY A 127 20.94 -21.86 0.31
N ARG A 128 21.00 -23.16 -0.03
CA ARG A 128 21.32 -24.24 0.91
C ARG A 128 22.42 -25.18 0.40
N PRO A 129 23.61 -24.65 0.05
CA PRO A 129 24.70 -25.48 -0.45
C PRO A 129 25.04 -26.56 0.59
N ASN A 130 25.10 -27.82 0.14
CA ASN A 130 25.38 -28.98 1.00
C ASN A 130 24.44 -29.11 2.21
N GLY A 131 23.21 -28.59 2.12
CA GLY A 131 22.21 -28.63 3.20
C GLY A 131 22.38 -27.57 4.30
N VAL A 132 23.39 -26.69 4.21
CA VAL A 132 23.60 -25.60 5.18
C VAL A 132 22.64 -24.45 4.85
N PRO A 133 21.78 -23.98 5.77
CA PRO A 133 20.80 -22.91 5.48
C PRO A 133 21.46 -21.52 5.46
N VAL A 134 22.24 -21.24 4.42
CA VAL A 134 22.95 -19.96 4.24
C VAL A 134 21.97 -18.79 4.14
N ASP A 135 20.80 -19.02 3.54
CA ASP A 135 19.66 -18.09 3.53
C ASP A 135 19.29 -17.59 4.94
N LEU A 136 19.13 -18.51 5.90
CA LEU A 136 18.77 -18.17 7.28
C LEU A 136 19.92 -17.50 8.03
N LEU A 137 21.15 -18.00 7.85
CA LEU A 137 22.33 -17.42 8.48
C LEU A 137 22.56 -15.98 8.02
N LEU A 138 22.32 -15.70 6.74
CA LEU A 138 22.46 -14.37 6.18
C LEU A 138 21.35 -13.43 6.63
N ALA A 139 20.10 -13.91 6.74
CA ALA A 139 19.02 -13.13 7.34
C ALA A 139 19.33 -12.75 8.79
N ALA A 140 19.85 -13.69 9.59
CA ALA A 140 20.27 -13.42 10.96
C ALA A 140 21.42 -12.39 11.02
N LEU A 141 22.39 -12.49 10.11
CA LEU A 141 23.47 -11.51 9.99
C LEU A 141 22.95 -10.12 9.61
N ILE A 142 22.02 -10.03 8.65
CA ILE A 142 21.38 -8.77 8.25
C ILE A 142 20.62 -8.15 9.43
N ALA A 143 19.87 -8.93 10.19
CA ALA A 143 19.17 -8.44 11.37
C ALA A 143 20.14 -7.89 12.44
N VAL A 144 21.26 -8.57 12.68
CA VAL A 144 22.27 -8.12 13.66
C VAL A 144 22.99 -6.86 13.19
N LEU A 145 23.40 -6.79 11.92
CA LEU A 145 24.16 -5.65 11.39
C LEU A 145 23.29 -4.44 11.05
N GLY A 146 22.08 -4.70 10.57
CA GLY A 146 21.11 -3.67 10.19
C GLY A 146 20.31 -3.14 11.37
N GLY A 147 20.21 -3.89 12.48
CA GLY A 147 19.44 -3.50 13.65
C GLY A 147 17.93 -3.63 13.49
N ASP A 148 17.44 -4.10 12.34
CA ASP A 148 16.01 -4.27 12.04
C ASP A 148 15.69 -5.73 11.70
N VAL A 149 14.97 -6.40 12.62
CA VAL A 149 14.54 -7.79 12.48
C VAL A 149 13.43 -7.93 11.43
N PHE A 150 12.53 -6.96 11.33
CA PHE A 150 11.43 -6.99 10.37
C PHE A 150 11.96 -6.91 8.94
N LEU A 151 12.91 -6.01 8.70
CA LEU A 151 13.59 -5.91 7.41
C LEU A 151 14.30 -7.21 7.03
N ALA A 152 14.92 -7.89 7.99
CA ALA A 152 15.56 -9.18 7.75
C ALA A 152 14.55 -10.31 7.45
N VAL A 153 13.39 -10.32 8.11
CA VAL A 153 12.30 -11.26 7.80
C VAL A 153 11.73 -11.00 6.41
N LEU A 154 11.55 -9.73 6.04
CA LEU A 154 11.10 -9.33 4.69
C LEU A 154 12.14 -9.73 3.63
N TRP A 155 13.42 -9.51 3.92
CA TRP A 155 14.52 -9.96 3.06
C TRP A 155 14.51 -11.48 2.90
N LEU A 156 14.32 -12.23 3.98
CA LEU A 156 14.23 -13.69 3.93
C LEU A 156 13.01 -14.15 3.14
N ALA A 157 11.88 -13.48 3.29
CA ALA A 157 10.69 -13.75 2.48
C ALA A 157 11.03 -13.62 1.00
N LEU A 158 11.63 -12.50 0.58
CA LEU A 158 11.98 -12.30 -0.82
C LEU A 158 13.07 -13.26 -1.31
N ILE A 159 14.10 -13.59 -0.53
CA ILE A 159 15.16 -14.50 -1.02
C ILE A 159 14.67 -15.95 -1.08
N SER A 160 13.67 -16.36 -0.30
CA SER A 160 13.29 -17.78 -0.16
C SER A 160 12.94 -18.48 -1.48
N PRO A 161 12.14 -17.91 -2.40
CA PRO A 161 11.89 -18.53 -3.70
C PRO A 161 13.16 -18.71 -4.55
N LEU A 162 14.10 -17.76 -4.47
CA LEU A 162 15.39 -17.82 -5.17
C LEU A 162 16.32 -18.86 -4.52
N ALA A 163 16.45 -18.80 -3.20
CA ALA A 163 17.28 -19.68 -2.38
C ALA A 163 16.87 -21.15 -2.48
N LEU A 164 15.58 -21.43 -2.67
CA LEU A 164 15.05 -22.80 -2.77
C LEU A 164 14.90 -23.30 -4.22
N SER A 165 15.18 -22.45 -5.21
CA SER A 165 15.10 -22.82 -6.62
C SER A 165 16.31 -23.66 -7.10
N GLU A 166 16.06 -24.53 -8.08
CA GLU A 166 17.10 -25.31 -8.78
C GLU A 166 17.74 -24.51 -9.92
N SER A 167 16.99 -23.58 -10.51
CA SER A 167 17.40 -22.65 -11.57
C SER A 167 17.25 -21.20 -11.09
N PRO A 168 18.17 -20.67 -10.26
CA PRO A 168 17.97 -19.35 -9.65
C PRO A 168 17.97 -18.21 -10.67
N THR A 169 18.61 -18.42 -11.82
CA THR A 169 18.65 -17.46 -12.93
C THR A 169 17.28 -17.32 -13.63
N GLU A 170 16.37 -18.28 -13.46
CA GLU A 170 14.98 -18.19 -13.95
C GLU A 170 14.07 -17.43 -12.98
N ALA A 171 14.43 -17.36 -11.69
CA ALA A 171 13.69 -16.63 -10.65
C ALA A 171 14.03 -15.13 -10.60
N TRP A 172 14.39 -14.54 -11.76
CA TRP A 172 14.76 -13.13 -11.90
C TRP A 172 13.75 -12.11 -11.34
N PRO A 173 12.41 -12.31 -11.36
CA PRO A 173 11.49 -11.30 -10.83
C PRO A 173 11.71 -11.11 -9.32
N VAL A 174 12.01 -12.20 -8.61
CA VAL A 174 12.29 -12.20 -7.17
C VAL A 174 13.62 -11.49 -6.90
N ALA A 175 14.63 -11.72 -7.74
CA ALA A 175 15.88 -10.99 -7.67
C ALA A 175 15.68 -9.48 -7.83
N VAL A 176 14.85 -9.04 -8.78
CA VAL A 176 14.53 -7.60 -8.96
C VAL A 176 13.84 -7.03 -7.72
N LEU A 177 12.91 -7.77 -7.09
CA LEU A 177 12.27 -7.33 -5.85
C LEU A 177 13.26 -7.23 -4.68
N GLY A 178 14.17 -8.19 -4.57
CA GLY A 178 15.21 -8.20 -3.54
C GLY A 178 16.24 -7.08 -3.70
N VAL A 179 16.66 -6.81 -4.94
CA VAL A 179 17.49 -5.63 -5.27
C VAL A 179 16.74 -4.35 -4.94
N GLY A 180 15.45 -4.27 -5.31
CA GLY A 180 14.57 -3.15 -4.96
C GLY A 180 14.48 -2.91 -3.46
N LEU A 181 14.32 -3.98 -2.66
CA LEU A 181 14.31 -3.93 -1.20
C LEU A 181 15.62 -3.35 -0.65
N ALA A 182 16.77 -3.88 -1.09
CA ALA A 182 18.07 -3.45 -0.59
C ALA A 182 18.37 -1.97 -0.94
N LEU A 183 18.03 -1.55 -2.16
CA LEU A 183 18.20 -0.16 -2.60
C LEU A 183 17.26 0.79 -1.84
N ALA A 184 16.00 0.40 -1.66
CA ALA A 184 15.03 1.21 -0.91
C ALA A 184 15.42 1.32 0.57
N ALA A 185 15.93 0.24 1.17
CA ALA A 185 16.35 0.23 2.58
C ALA A 185 17.60 1.08 2.81
N ALA A 186 18.55 1.08 1.87
CA ALA A 186 19.70 1.99 1.92
C ALA A 186 19.30 3.46 1.80
N TRP A 187 18.34 3.74 0.93
CA TRP A 187 17.93 5.10 0.61
C TRP A 187 17.06 5.74 1.69
N THR A 188 16.22 4.94 2.36
CA THR A 188 15.40 5.36 3.50
C THR A 188 16.18 5.42 4.82
N ASP A 189 17.50 5.24 4.77
CA ASP A 189 18.39 5.16 5.93
C ASP A 189 18.00 4.07 6.96
N LEU A 190 17.18 3.09 6.56
CA LEU A 190 16.85 1.93 7.40
C LEU A 190 18.07 1.04 7.66
N VAL A 191 18.99 0.99 6.69
CA VAL A 191 20.26 0.28 6.84
C VAL A 191 21.40 1.08 6.25
N GLN A 192 22.59 0.92 6.84
CA GLN A 192 23.81 1.47 6.27
C GLN A 192 24.09 0.87 4.88
N VAL A 193 24.72 1.66 4.01
CA VAL A 193 25.08 1.27 2.64
C VAL A 193 25.83 -0.07 2.60
N GLY A 194 26.72 -0.34 3.56
CA GLY A 194 27.43 -1.62 3.65
C GLY A 194 26.51 -2.83 3.86
N VAL A 195 25.50 -2.69 4.74
CA VAL A 195 24.50 -3.74 4.99
C VAL A 195 23.57 -3.90 3.78
N ALA A 196 23.22 -2.80 3.10
CA ALA A 196 22.45 -2.88 1.86
C ALA A 196 23.19 -3.63 0.74
N VAL A 197 24.51 -3.44 0.60
CA VAL A 197 25.32 -4.23 -0.33
C VAL A 197 25.28 -5.72 0.04
N LEU A 198 25.40 -6.06 1.33
CA LEU A 198 25.27 -7.43 1.82
C LEU A 198 23.89 -8.03 1.49
N MET A 199 22.80 -7.25 1.63
CA MET A 199 21.44 -7.67 1.27
C MET A 199 21.28 -7.90 -0.23
N LEU A 200 21.94 -7.09 -1.06
CA LEU A 200 21.80 -7.09 -2.52
C LEU A 200 22.57 -8.23 -3.18
N LEU A 201 23.77 -8.55 -2.70
CA LEU A 201 24.67 -9.53 -3.33
C LEU A 201 24.03 -10.90 -3.59
N PRO A 202 23.32 -11.54 -2.65
CA PRO A 202 22.71 -12.85 -2.86
C PRO A 202 21.68 -12.89 -3.99
N PHE A 203 21.00 -11.76 -4.26
CA PHE A 203 20.05 -11.66 -5.37
C PHE A 203 20.73 -11.54 -6.72
N LEU A 204 21.97 -11.02 -6.79
CA LEU A 204 22.72 -10.94 -8.05
C LEU A 204 23.64 -12.14 -8.28
N LEU A 205 24.00 -12.84 -7.21
CA LEU A 205 24.98 -13.91 -7.21
C LEU A 205 24.72 -15.01 -8.26
N PRO A 206 23.47 -15.47 -8.52
CA PRO A 206 23.23 -16.48 -9.56
C PRO A 206 23.76 -16.09 -10.94
N TRP A 207 23.53 -14.84 -11.36
CA TRP A 207 23.96 -14.33 -12.67
C TRP A 207 25.46 -14.03 -12.71
N LEU A 208 26.09 -13.75 -11.57
CA LEU A 208 27.54 -13.58 -11.48
C LEU A 208 28.29 -14.92 -11.58
N LEU A 209 27.63 -16.02 -11.21
CA LEU A 209 28.19 -17.37 -11.22
C LEU A 209 27.84 -18.16 -12.50
N GLU A 210 26.85 -17.70 -13.27
CA GLU A 210 26.49 -18.32 -14.54
C GLU A 210 27.63 -18.14 -15.53
N SER A 211 28.25 -19.25 -15.94
CA SER A 211 29.25 -19.23 -17.01
C SER A 211 28.58 -18.78 -18.30
N GLU A 212 29.29 -18.01 -19.13
CA GLU A 212 28.88 -17.77 -20.52
C GLU A 212 28.88 -19.11 -21.26
N GLU A 213 27.80 -19.90 -21.13
CA GLU A 213 27.51 -20.92 -22.11
C GLU A 213 27.29 -20.21 -23.44
N GLU A 214 27.93 -20.70 -24.50
CA GLU A 214 27.67 -20.25 -25.86
C GLU A 214 26.17 -20.42 -26.13
N VAL A 215 25.42 -19.35 -25.92
CA VAL A 215 24.01 -19.29 -26.24
C VAL A 215 23.94 -19.57 -27.73
N GLU A 216 23.52 -20.79 -28.10
CA GLU A 216 23.10 -21.12 -29.46
C GLU A 216 22.24 -19.94 -29.90
N GLU A 217 22.69 -19.17 -30.90
CA GLU A 217 22.04 -17.93 -31.35
C GLU A 217 20.63 -18.26 -31.83
N THR A 218 19.70 -18.33 -30.89
CA THR A 218 18.30 -18.58 -31.13
C THR A 218 17.79 -17.33 -31.83
N ARG A 219 17.58 -17.47 -33.15
CA ARG A 219 17.04 -16.49 -34.12
C ARG A 219 16.56 -15.17 -33.46
N PRO A 220 17.05 -14.00 -33.93
CA PRO A 220 16.71 -12.72 -33.33
C PRO A 220 15.21 -12.59 -33.11
N GLN A 221 14.80 -12.50 -31.85
CA GLN A 221 13.39 -12.44 -31.50
C GLN A 221 12.80 -11.15 -32.10
N SER A 222 11.67 -11.30 -32.81
CA SER A 222 10.99 -10.16 -33.40
C SER A 222 10.69 -9.09 -32.33
N ALA A 223 10.85 -7.81 -32.68
CA ALA A 223 10.58 -6.71 -31.76
C ALA A 223 9.18 -6.82 -31.12
N ALA A 224 8.19 -7.28 -31.90
CA ALA A 224 6.84 -7.58 -31.44
C ALA A 224 6.78 -8.56 -30.27
N ARG A 225 7.59 -9.63 -30.32
CA ARG A 225 7.65 -10.68 -29.29
C ARG A 225 8.37 -10.19 -28.05
N ARG A 226 9.45 -9.42 -28.21
CA ARG A 226 10.17 -8.78 -27.08
C ARG A 226 9.28 -7.80 -26.31
N MET A 227 8.57 -6.92 -27.01
CA MET A 227 7.63 -5.96 -26.41
C MET A 227 6.50 -6.66 -25.64
N LEU A 228 5.97 -7.76 -26.18
CA LEU A 228 4.90 -8.53 -25.52
C LEU A 228 5.40 -9.27 -24.27
N ARG A 229 6.60 -9.86 -24.32
CA ARG A 229 7.19 -10.48 -23.12
C ARG A 229 7.40 -9.45 -22.02
N ALA A 230 7.99 -8.30 -22.36
CA ALA A 230 8.19 -7.21 -21.41
C ALA A 230 6.86 -6.78 -20.76
N SER A 231 5.78 -6.68 -21.55
CA SER A 231 4.49 -6.26 -21.00
C SER A 231 3.83 -7.31 -20.09
N LEU A 232 4.09 -8.60 -20.30
CA LEU A 232 3.57 -9.66 -19.43
C LEU A 232 4.27 -9.64 -18.05
N TRP A 233 5.56 -9.33 -18.03
CA TRP A 233 6.33 -9.28 -16.80
C TRP A 233 6.11 -8.01 -15.98
N ALA A 234 5.81 -6.91 -16.66
CA ALA A 234 5.55 -5.63 -16.03
C ALA A 234 4.45 -5.68 -14.95
N GLY A 235 3.38 -6.47 -15.16
CA GLY A 235 2.29 -6.58 -14.20
C GLY A 235 2.73 -7.14 -12.84
N ALA A 236 3.47 -8.24 -12.81
CA ALA A 236 3.94 -8.82 -11.55
C ALA A 236 5.20 -8.10 -11.01
N GLY A 237 6.15 -7.79 -11.89
CA GLY A 237 7.45 -7.23 -11.51
C GLY A 237 7.37 -5.77 -11.06
N LEU A 238 6.73 -4.88 -11.85
CA LEU A 238 6.67 -3.46 -11.50
C LEU A 238 5.72 -3.20 -10.34
N SER A 239 4.56 -3.88 -10.30
CA SER A 239 3.65 -3.75 -9.16
C SER A 239 4.28 -4.30 -7.87
N GLY A 240 4.99 -5.42 -7.94
CA GLY A 240 5.77 -5.92 -6.80
C GLY A 240 6.82 -4.91 -6.34
N LEU A 241 7.54 -4.27 -7.26
CA LEU A 241 8.55 -3.27 -6.94
C LEU A 241 7.93 -2.02 -6.29
N VAL A 242 6.78 -1.55 -6.80
CA VAL A 242 6.01 -0.46 -6.18
C VAL A 242 5.61 -0.85 -4.77
N LEU A 243 5.09 -2.06 -4.53
CA LEU A 243 4.68 -2.51 -3.20
C LEU A 243 5.86 -2.60 -2.23
N VAL A 244 6.99 -3.18 -2.65
CA VAL A 244 8.21 -3.24 -1.83
C VAL A 244 8.70 -1.84 -1.50
N LEU A 245 8.80 -0.96 -2.50
CA LEU A 245 9.21 0.42 -2.30
C LEU A 245 8.26 1.18 -1.36
N THR A 246 6.95 0.99 -1.53
CA THR A 246 5.93 1.59 -0.66
C THR A 246 6.11 1.13 0.77
N LEU A 247 6.23 -0.18 0.99
CA LEU A 247 6.39 -0.75 2.32
C LEU A 247 7.65 -0.24 3.02
N VAL A 248 8.78 -0.21 2.30
CA VAL A 248 10.07 0.23 2.85
C VAL A 248 10.06 1.74 3.14
N ILE A 249 9.50 2.56 2.25
CA ILE A 249 9.35 3.99 2.50
C ILE A 249 8.42 4.24 3.69
N LEU A 250 7.31 3.49 3.82
CA LEU A 250 6.43 3.63 4.97
C LEU A 250 7.15 3.25 6.28
N LEU A 251 7.96 2.20 6.27
CA LEU A 251 8.75 1.79 7.42
C LEU A 251 9.80 2.85 7.81
N GLY A 252 10.55 3.37 6.83
CA GLY A 252 11.47 4.48 7.05
C GLY A 252 10.76 5.80 7.39
N SER A 253 9.47 5.92 7.08
CA SER A 253 8.71 7.14 7.34
C SER A 253 8.24 7.33 8.77
N ILE A 254 8.47 6.34 9.64
CA ILE A 254 8.18 6.41 11.07
C ILE A 254 9.01 7.51 11.73
N ASP A 255 10.27 7.69 11.32
CA ASP A 255 11.17 8.68 11.92
C ASP A 255 11.18 10.01 11.19
N GLN A 256 11.02 9.99 9.87
CA GLN A 256 11.00 11.18 9.02
C GLN A 256 9.99 11.02 7.90
N ILE A 257 9.20 12.05 7.63
CA ILE A 257 8.18 11.97 6.59
C ILE A 257 8.83 11.94 5.20
N HIS A 258 8.62 10.85 4.45
CA HIS A 258 9.19 10.64 3.11
C HIS A 258 8.14 10.67 1.96
N PHE A 259 6.97 11.30 2.15
CA PHE A 259 5.87 11.25 1.17
C PHE A 259 6.26 11.77 -0.21
N ALA A 260 7.04 12.85 -0.28
CA ALA A 260 7.54 13.40 -1.54
C ALA A 260 8.30 12.35 -2.36
N ALA A 261 9.22 11.64 -1.73
CA ALA A 261 10.01 10.61 -2.39
C ALA A 261 9.14 9.43 -2.86
N HIS A 262 8.19 9.01 -2.04
CA HIS A 262 7.24 7.98 -2.41
C HIS A 262 6.52 8.32 -3.72
N GLU A 263 5.99 9.54 -3.82
CA GLU A 263 5.28 10.00 -5.03
C GLU A 263 6.20 10.05 -6.25
N VAL A 264 7.43 10.59 -6.12
CA VAL A 264 8.35 10.73 -7.26
C VAL A 264 8.84 9.39 -7.77
N TYR A 265 9.28 8.49 -6.91
CA TYR A 265 9.87 7.23 -7.36
C TYR A 265 8.83 6.26 -7.89
N THR A 266 7.67 6.17 -7.22
CA THR A 266 6.58 5.32 -7.71
C THR A 266 6.02 5.83 -9.02
N SER A 267 6.08 7.14 -9.32
CA SER A 267 5.56 7.70 -10.57
C SER A 267 6.18 7.05 -11.82
N VAL A 268 7.49 6.83 -11.83
CA VAL A 268 8.20 6.21 -12.96
C VAL A 268 7.79 4.74 -13.12
N LEU A 269 7.64 4.03 -12.00
CA LEU A 269 7.21 2.63 -12.00
C LEU A 269 5.76 2.48 -12.45
N ILE A 270 4.87 3.36 -11.97
CA ILE A 270 3.47 3.40 -12.37
C ILE A 270 3.35 3.75 -13.86
N ALA A 271 4.12 4.72 -14.35
CA ALA A 271 4.17 5.08 -15.76
C ALA A 271 4.66 3.89 -16.61
N ALA A 272 5.69 3.18 -16.18
CA ALA A 272 6.17 1.97 -16.85
C ALA A 272 5.11 0.85 -16.85
N ALA A 273 4.40 0.66 -15.75
CA ALA A 273 3.30 -0.30 -15.64
C ALA A 273 2.14 0.08 -16.58
N ALA A 274 1.77 1.36 -16.65
CA ALA A 274 0.78 1.86 -17.61
C ALA A 274 1.22 1.63 -19.06
N GLY A 275 2.50 1.89 -19.38
CA GLY A 275 3.09 1.58 -20.68
C GLY A 275 2.99 0.09 -21.04
N SER A 276 3.11 -0.79 -20.05
CA SER A 276 2.91 -2.23 -20.27
C SER A 276 1.46 -2.60 -20.64
N PHE A 277 0.47 -1.95 -20.02
CA PHE A 277 -0.94 -2.13 -20.40
C PHE A 277 -1.21 -1.67 -21.83
N VAL A 278 -0.57 -0.57 -22.25
CA VAL A 278 -0.64 -0.08 -23.64
C VAL A 278 -0.06 -1.13 -24.58
N LEU A 279 1.15 -1.64 -24.30
CA LEU A 279 1.81 -2.65 -25.12
C LEU A 279 0.99 -3.94 -25.25
N TYR A 280 0.42 -4.40 -24.14
CA TYR A 280 -0.39 -5.62 -24.10
C TYR A 280 -1.76 -5.43 -24.77
N GLY A 281 -2.43 -4.30 -24.53
CA GLY A 281 -3.73 -4.00 -25.10
C GLY A 281 -3.69 -3.75 -26.62
N THR A 282 -2.53 -3.33 -27.13
CA THR A 282 -2.26 -3.14 -28.56
C THR A 282 -1.44 -4.30 -29.17
N ARG A 283 -1.43 -5.47 -28.54
CA ARG A 283 -0.64 -6.64 -29.00
C ARG A 283 -0.93 -7.09 -30.42
N ASP A 284 -2.15 -6.86 -30.90
CA ASP A 284 -2.60 -7.22 -32.25
C ASP A 284 -2.14 -6.20 -33.31
N ASP A 285 -1.61 -5.04 -32.88
CA ASP A 285 -1.10 -3.99 -33.76
C ASP A 285 0.37 -4.22 -34.16
N PRO A 286 0.80 -3.67 -35.34
CA PRO A 286 2.19 -3.73 -35.75
C PRO A 286 3.11 -3.04 -34.72
N PRO A 287 4.34 -3.55 -34.50
CA PRO A 287 5.24 -3.05 -33.45
C PRO A 287 5.57 -1.56 -33.62
N LYS A 288 5.64 -1.06 -34.87
CA LYS A 288 5.84 0.37 -35.17
C LYS A 288 4.74 1.25 -34.56
N ARG A 289 3.47 0.81 -34.62
CA ARG A 289 2.34 1.55 -34.06
C ARG A 289 2.40 1.57 -32.53
N ARG A 290 2.75 0.43 -31.91
CA ARG A 290 2.93 0.34 -30.45
C ARG A 290 4.02 1.27 -29.95
N ALA A 291 5.17 1.25 -30.63
CA ALA A 291 6.29 2.15 -30.31
C ALA A 291 5.88 3.63 -30.49
N ALA A 292 5.16 3.95 -31.56
CA ALA A 292 4.66 5.31 -31.80
C ALA A 292 3.68 5.79 -30.71
N LEU A 293 2.79 4.93 -30.21
CA LEU A 293 1.88 5.27 -29.11
C LEU A 293 2.65 5.59 -27.82
N LEU A 294 3.62 4.74 -27.44
CA LEU A 294 4.45 4.99 -26.27
C LEU A 294 5.29 6.25 -26.44
N ALA A 295 5.93 6.43 -27.60
CA ALA A 295 6.72 7.62 -27.89
C ALA A 295 5.86 8.90 -27.88
N GLY A 296 4.63 8.83 -28.40
CA GLY A 296 3.68 9.92 -28.36
C GLY A 296 3.28 10.31 -26.93
N ALA A 297 2.91 9.34 -26.10
CA ALA A 297 2.57 9.59 -24.69
C ALA A 297 3.78 10.10 -23.89
N ALA A 298 4.98 9.56 -24.10
CA ALA A 298 6.21 10.04 -23.49
C ALA A 298 6.56 11.46 -23.95
N SER A 299 6.32 11.80 -25.22
CA SER A 299 6.52 13.17 -25.73
C SER A 299 5.55 14.15 -25.10
N ILE A 300 4.27 13.79 -24.98
CA ILE A 300 3.26 14.60 -24.28
C ILE A 300 3.66 14.81 -22.82
N SER A 301 4.11 13.75 -22.14
CA SER A 301 4.62 13.81 -20.77
C SER A 301 5.79 14.79 -20.65
N LEU A 302 6.81 14.67 -21.51
CA LEU A 302 7.99 15.54 -21.49
C LEU A 302 7.64 17.01 -21.78
N LEU A 303 6.77 17.27 -22.75
CA LEU A 303 6.29 18.62 -23.07
C LEU A 303 5.50 19.21 -21.90
N GLY A 304 4.66 18.40 -21.25
CA GLY A 304 3.89 18.80 -20.08
C GLY A 304 4.78 19.16 -18.90
N VAL A 305 5.78 18.32 -18.60
CA VAL A 305 6.82 18.59 -17.58
C VAL A 305 7.55 19.89 -17.89
N ALA A 306 7.98 20.11 -19.13
CA ALA A 306 8.80 21.26 -19.49
C ALA A 306 8.06 22.59 -19.56
N PHE A 307 6.80 22.59 -20.02
CA PHE A 307 6.10 23.84 -20.38
C PHE A 307 4.83 24.09 -19.58
N ALA A 308 4.29 23.09 -18.89
CA ALA A 308 2.93 23.14 -18.38
C ALA A 308 2.73 22.41 -17.03
N PRO A 309 3.64 22.48 -16.05
CA PRO A 309 3.51 21.71 -14.81
C PRO A 309 2.17 21.96 -14.08
N GLY A 310 1.64 23.18 -14.11
CA GLY A 310 0.39 23.56 -13.45
C GLY A 310 -0.92 23.17 -14.14
N TRP A 311 -0.90 22.59 -15.35
CA TRP A 311 -2.13 22.38 -16.15
C TRP A 311 -3.14 21.40 -15.56
N TRP A 312 -2.70 20.51 -14.66
CA TRP A 312 -3.59 19.55 -14.02
C TRP A 312 -4.44 20.16 -12.89
N GLY A 313 -4.18 21.42 -12.50
CA GLY A 313 -4.88 22.10 -11.40
C GLY A 313 -4.51 21.55 -10.03
N GLY A 314 -5.32 21.88 -9.02
CA GLY A 314 -5.00 21.60 -7.61
C GLY A 314 -3.65 22.19 -7.23
N ASP A 315 -2.88 21.45 -6.47
CA ASP A 315 -1.57 21.87 -5.95
C ASP A 315 -0.42 21.52 -6.90
N ALA A 316 -0.69 21.50 -8.21
CA ALA A 316 0.29 21.12 -9.23
C ALA A 316 1.56 21.98 -9.22
N LEU A 317 1.45 23.24 -8.77
CA LEU A 317 2.58 24.16 -8.68
C LEU A 317 3.31 24.10 -7.33
N GLU A 318 2.81 23.32 -6.36
CA GLU A 318 3.49 23.21 -5.08
C GLU A 318 4.77 22.36 -5.18
N PRO A 319 5.85 22.80 -4.51
CA PRO A 319 7.14 22.14 -4.57
C PRO A 319 7.11 20.87 -3.74
N LEU A 320 7.43 19.75 -4.38
CA LEU A 320 7.65 18.47 -3.71
C LEU A 320 9.14 18.29 -3.34
N SER A 321 10.03 18.96 -4.07
CA SER A 321 11.43 19.18 -3.70
C SER A 321 11.92 20.50 -4.31
N SER A 322 13.19 20.86 -4.09
CA SER A 322 13.80 22.06 -4.67
C SER A 322 13.78 22.09 -6.21
N LEU A 323 13.61 20.95 -6.87
CA LEU A 323 13.65 20.83 -8.33
C LEU A 323 12.36 20.27 -8.94
N VAL A 324 11.49 19.65 -8.13
CA VAL A 324 10.33 18.90 -8.62
C VAL A 324 9.07 19.43 -7.97
N LEU A 325 8.19 20.03 -8.79
CA LEU A 325 6.79 20.30 -8.46
C LEU A 325 5.92 19.04 -8.59
N ARG A 326 4.81 19.00 -7.84
CA ARG A 326 3.80 17.93 -7.90
C ARG A 326 3.24 17.72 -9.31
N GLY A 327 3.05 18.80 -10.06
CA GLY A 327 2.60 18.78 -11.45
C GLY A 327 3.51 18.01 -12.40
N HIS A 328 4.83 17.99 -12.15
CA HIS A 328 5.75 17.17 -12.94
C HIS A 328 5.48 15.68 -12.74
N VAL A 329 5.23 15.26 -11.49
CA VAL A 329 4.88 13.87 -11.14
C VAL A 329 3.58 13.47 -11.86
N ALA A 330 2.57 14.35 -11.82
CA ALA A 330 1.32 14.13 -12.54
C ALA A 330 1.53 13.98 -14.06
N TRP A 331 2.40 14.80 -14.68
CA TRP A 331 2.74 14.67 -16.10
C TRP A 331 3.53 13.41 -16.44
N ILE A 332 4.31 12.84 -15.52
CA ILE A 332 4.99 11.55 -15.72
C ILE A 332 3.97 10.40 -15.78
N VAL A 333 2.95 10.44 -14.93
CA VAL A 333 2.00 9.33 -14.76
C VAL A 333 0.79 9.43 -15.71
N LEU A 334 0.10 10.58 -15.71
CA LEU A 334 -1.23 10.72 -16.30
C LEU A 334 -1.30 10.43 -17.81
N PRO A 335 -0.37 10.91 -18.67
CA PRO A 335 -0.46 10.65 -20.11
C PRO A 335 -0.50 9.16 -20.46
N LEU A 336 0.30 8.34 -19.77
CA LEU A 336 0.34 6.89 -20.00
C LEU A 336 -0.86 6.17 -19.37
N THR A 337 -1.25 6.52 -18.14
CA THR A 337 -2.42 5.90 -17.49
C THR A 337 -3.72 6.25 -18.20
N LEU A 338 -3.94 7.51 -18.56
CA LEU A 338 -5.10 7.97 -19.32
C LEU A 338 -5.18 7.31 -20.70
N MET A 339 -4.04 7.09 -21.38
CA MET A 339 -4.01 6.35 -22.64
C MET A 339 -4.34 4.86 -22.45
N ALA A 340 -3.89 4.25 -21.36
CA ALA A 340 -4.13 2.84 -21.06
C ALA A 340 -5.61 2.55 -20.75
N VAL A 341 -6.33 3.46 -20.08
CA VAL A 341 -7.75 3.29 -19.70
C VAL A 341 -8.65 2.86 -20.87
N PRO A 342 -8.78 3.63 -21.98
CA PRO A 342 -9.66 3.24 -23.09
C PRO A 342 -9.17 1.99 -23.82
N ILE A 343 -7.86 1.73 -23.84
CA ILE A 343 -7.27 0.53 -24.44
C ILE A 343 -7.71 -0.72 -23.67
N ILE A 344 -7.61 -0.72 -22.34
CA ILE A 344 -8.02 -1.85 -21.51
C ILE A 344 -9.55 -1.97 -21.45
N ALA A 345 -10.29 -0.86 -21.40
CA ALA A 345 -11.75 -0.88 -21.49
C ALA A 345 -12.24 -1.57 -22.78
N ARG A 346 -11.58 -1.30 -23.91
CA ARG A 346 -11.84 -2.00 -25.17
C ARG A 346 -11.55 -3.49 -25.07
N GLU A 347 -10.51 -3.91 -24.36
CA GLU A 347 -10.21 -5.33 -24.14
C GLU A 347 -11.28 -6.04 -23.30
N VAL A 348 -11.79 -5.40 -22.24
CA VAL A 348 -12.93 -5.91 -21.47
C VAL A 348 -14.12 -6.16 -22.40
N GLY A 349 -14.50 -5.15 -23.20
CA GLY A 349 -15.60 -5.26 -24.16
C GLY A 349 -15.38 -6.34 -25.22
N ARG A 350 -14.15 -6.47 -25.73
CA ARG A 350 -13.79 -7.52 -26.70
C ARG A 350 -13.95 -8.91 -26.11
N LYS A 351 -13.45 -9.15 -24.90
CA LYS A 351 -13.55 -10.46 -24.23
C LYS A 351 -14.97 -10.78 -23.79
N ALA A 352 -15.78 -9.77 -23.46
CA ALA A 352 -17.20 -9.94 -23.16
C ALA A 352 -17.99 -10.39 -24.40
N LYS A 353 -17.70 -9.83 -25.58
CA LYS A 353 -18.40 -10.15 -26.84
C LYS A 353 -18.06 -11.51 -27.45
N VAL A 354 -17.03 -12.21 -26.96
CA VAL A 354 -16.68 -13.55 -27.47
C VAL A 354 -17.83 -14.52 -27.17
N THR A 355 -18.36 -15.20 -28.19
CA THR A 355 -19.38 -16.23 -28.02
C THR A 355 -18.78 -17.41 -27.24
N SER A 356 -19.35 -17.72 -26.08
CA SER A 356 -18.92 -18.83 -25.22
C SER A 356 -20.10 -19.33 -24.39
N SER A 357 -20.14 -20.63 -24.13
CA SER A 357 -21.09 -21.27 -23.21
C SER A 357 -20.90 -20.85 -21.75
N THR A 358 -19.75 -20.26 -21.41
CA THR A 358 -19.47 -19.77 -20.06
C THR A 358 -20.13 -18.40 -19.84
N PRO A 359 -20.83 -18.18 -18.71
CA PRO A 359 -21.40 -16.88 -18.39
C PRO A 359 -20.28 -15.85 -18.12
N LEU A 360 -20.55 -14.57 -18.39
CA LEU A 360 -19.56 -13.48 -18.32
C LEU A 360 -18.83 -13.40 -16.98
N TRP A 361 -19.55 -13.60 -15.87
CA TRP A 361 -18.98 -13.57 -14.52
C TRP A 361 -17.99 -14.72 -14.24
N ARG A 362 -18.00 -15.81 -15.02
CA ARG A 362 -17.04 -16.93 -14.88
C ARG A 362 -15.85 -16.86 -15.85
N ARG A 363 -15.85 -15.88 -16.76
CA ARG A 363 -14.79 -15.74 -17.78
C ARG A 363 -13.58 -15.02 -17.21
N ILE A 364 -12.53 -15.79 -16.90
CA ILE A 364 -11.24 -15.26 -16.40
C ILE A 364 -10.73 -14.07 -17.24
N PRO A 365 -10.73 -14.12 -18.58
CA PRO A 365 -10.23 -12.99 -19.36
C PRO A 365 -11.06 -11.72 -19.15
N VAL A 366 -12.37 -11.80 -18.95
CA VAL A 366 -13.21 -10.63 -18.68
C VAL A 366 -12.87 -10.06 -17.30
N GLN A 367 -12.84 -10.92 -16.29
CA GLN A 367 -12.58 -10.50 -14.91
C GLN A 367 -11.18 -9.93 -14.71
N ALA A 368 -10.14 -10.55 -15.30
CA ALA A 368 -8.78 -10.05 -15.21
C ALA A 368 -8.63 -8.64 -15.84
N HIS A 369 -9.24 -8.41 -17.01
CA HIS A 369 -9.19 -7.08 -17.63
C HIS A 369 -10.08 -6.06 -16.89
N LEU A 370 -11.14 -6.51 -16.22
CA LEU A 370 -11.96 -5.66 -15.35
C LEU A 370 -11.15 -5.16 -14.15
N ILE A 371 -10.36 -6.05 -13.53
CA ILE A 371 -9.44 -5.69 -12.44
C ILE A 371 -8.39 -4.69 -12.94
N HIS A 372 -7.76 -4.94 -14.09
CA HIS A 372 -6.78 -4.00 -14.65
C HIS A 372 -7.39 -2.65 -15.01
N LEU A 373 -8.61 -2.61 -15.53
CA LEU A 373 -9.34 -1.36 -15.77
C LEU A 373 -9.60 -0.63 -14.46
N GLY A 374 -10.04 -1.35 -13.43
CA GLY A 374 -10.25 -0.79 -12.10
C GLY A 374 -8.97 -0.20 -11.51
N LEU A 375 -7.84 -0.91 -11.62
CA LEU A 375 -6.53 -0.43 -11.21
C LEU A 375 -6.12 0.86 -11.92
N LEU A 376 -6.31 0.93 -13.24
CA LEU A 376 -5.97 2.13 -14.02
C LEU A 376 -6.84 3.34 -13.64
N LEU A 377 -8.15 3.14 -13.43
CA LEU A 377 -9.05 4.21 -12.98
C LEU A 377 -8.69 4.68 -11.57
N LEU A 378 -8.39 3.74 -10.68
CA LEU A 378 -7.92 4.03 -9.33
C LEU A 378 -6.64 4.86 -9.36
N LEU A 379 -5.64 4.48 -10.17
CA LEU A 379 -4.38 5.23 -10.31
C LEU A 379 -4.59 6.65 -10.86
N VAL A 380 -5.50 6.83 -11.83
CA VAL A 380 -5.85 8.17 -12.32
C VAL A 380 -6.46 9.00 -11.20
N GLY A 381 -7.47 8.48 -10.50
CA GLY A 381 -8.08 9.17 -9.36
C GLY A 381 -7.09 9.42 -8.22
N HIS A 382 -6.16 8.50 -7.99
CA HIS A 382 -5.13 8.61 -6.96
C HIS A 382 -4.22 9.81 -7.22
N VAL A 383 -3.73 10.01 -8.46
CA VAL A 383 -2.92 11.19 -8.81
C VAL A 383 -3.67 12.48 -8.51
N PHE A 384 -4.96 12.57 -8.84
CA PHE A 384 -5.77 13.76 -8.59
C PHE A 384 -6.10 14.01 -7.11
N THR A 385 -6.15 12.97 -6.28
CA THR A 385 -6.59 13.08 -4.87
C THR A 385 -5.47 12.99 -3.84
N THR A 386 -4.25 12.66 -4.27
CA THR A 386 -3.08 12.50 -3.39
C THR A 386 -1.85 13.23 -3.90
N THR A 387 -1.49 13.11 -5.18
CA THR A 387 -0.32 13.81 -5.73
C THR A 387 -0.58 15.30 -5.94
N LEU A 388 -1.75 15.63 -6.49
CA LEU A 388 -2.18 17.00 -6.79
C LEU A 388 -2.90 17.70 -5.63
N VAL A 389 -2.84 17.11 -4.42
CA VAL A 389 -3.40 17.69 -3.19
C VAL A 389 -2.37 17.55 -2.08
N ASP A 390 -1.72 18.64 -1.72
CA ASP A 390 -0.73 18.72 -0.66
C ASP A 390 -1.40 18.77 0.71
N ARG A 391 -1.48 17.62 1.37
CA ARG A 391 -2.07 17.53 2.71
C ARG A 391 -1.22 18.17 3.81
N GLY A 392 0.04 18.49 3.53
CA GLY A 392 0.93 19.16 4.48
C GLY A 392 0.84 20.68 4.43
N ASP A 393 0.30 21.25 3.35
CA ASP A 393 0.37 22.69 3.10
C ASP A 393 -0.62 23.47 3.98
N PRO A 394 -0.15 24.53 4.69
CA PRO A 394 -1.01 25.44 5.44
C PRO A 394 -2.10 26.14 4.61
N ILE A 395 -1.98 26.22 3.27
CA ILE A 395 -2.96 26.87 2.39
C ILE A 395 -4.34 26.24 2.48
N HIS A 396 -4.42 24.96 2.82
CA HIS A 396 -5.68 24.24 3.02
C HIS A 396 -6.33 24.52 4.38
N ARG A 397 -5.66 25.25 5.28
CA ARG A 397 -6.19 25.62 6.61
C ARG A 397 -6.86 26.98 6.51
N ILE A 398 -8.18 26.98 6.66
CA ILE A 398 -9.01 28.17 6.55
C ILE A 398 -9.48 28.54 7.96
N THR A 399 -9.20 29.77 8.38
CA THR A 399 -9.81 30.35 9.58
C THR A 399 -11.09 31.08 9.16
N MET A 400 -12.21 30.68 9.74
CA MET A 400 -13.53 31.25 9.49
C MET A 400 -14.01 31.97 10.75
N LEU A 401 -14.48 33.21 10.57
CA LEU A 401 -15.19 33.96 11.60
C LEU A 401 -16.69 33.63 11.52
N GLN A 402 -17.38 33.67 12.65
CA GLN A 402 -18.81 33.37 12.70
C GLN A 402 -19.60 34.32 11.80
N ASP A 403 -20.52 33.77 11.02
CA ASP A 403 -21.36 34.44 10.03
C ASP A 403 -20.62 35.22 8.93
N GLU A 404 -19.31 35.04 8.79
CA GLU A 404 -18.51 35.64 7.73
C GLU A 404 -18.13 34.61 6.66
N ALA A 405 -18.47 34.92 5.40
CA ALA A 405 -18.18 34.04 4.27
C ALA A 405 -16.71 34.18 3.83
N VAL A 406 -15.97 33.07 3.87
CA VAL A 406 -14.59 32.99 3.35
C VAL A 406 -14.60 32.29 2.00
N VAL A 407 -14.05 32.95 0.97
CA VAL A 407 -13.99 32.41 -0.40
C VAL A 407 -12.62 31.82 -0.70
N VAL A 408 -12.57 30.51 -0.99
CA VAL A 408 -11.36 29.82 -1.44
C VAL A 408 -11.70 28.96 -2.66
N ASP A 409 -10.92 29.11 -3.73
CA ASP A 409 -11.06 28.38 -5.01
C ASP A 409 -12.49 28.37 -5.58
N GLY A 410 -13.18 29.51 -5.47
CA GLY A 410 -14.53 29.71 -6.01
C GLY A 410 -15.66 29.06 -5.22
N LEU A 411 -15.41 28.50 -4.03
CA LEU A 411 -16.48 28.20 -3.07
C LEU A 411 -16.40 29.18 -1.89
N SER A 412 -17.55 29.58 -1.38
CA SER A 412 -17.69 30.28 -0.11
C SER A 412 -18.02 29.29 0.99
N TYR A 413 -17.36 29.43 2.13
CA TYR A 413 -17.62 28.69 3.36
C TYR A 413 -18.02 29.69 4.44
N THR A 414 -19.15 29.45 5.10
CA THR A 414 -19.64 30.29 6.18
C THR A 414 -19.82 29.41 7.41
N PHE A 415 -19.10 29.73 8.48
CA PHE A 415 -19.30 29.10 9.78
C PHE A 415 -20.49 29.78 10.47
N THR A 416 -21.54 29.03 10.78
CA THR A 416 -22.79 29.58 11.32
C THR A 416 -22.97 29.28 12.80
N ASP A 417 -22.65 28.06 13.23
CA ASP A 417 -22.93 27.61 14.59
C ASP A 417 -21.93 26.57 15.09
N LEU A 418 -21.76 26.49 16.40
CA LEU A 418 -20.92 25.52 17.10
C LEU A 418 -21.75 24.82 18.16
N GLU A 419 -21.95 23.52 18.03
CA GLU A 419 -22.79 22.73 18.94
C GLU A 419 -21.92 21.84 19.84
N LEU A 420 -22.26 21.80 21.13
CA LEU A 420 -21.74 20.83 22.08
C LEU A 420 -22.65 19.60 22.11
N VAL A 421 -22.15 18.47 21.60
CA VAL A 421 -22.93 17.24 21.46
C VAL A 421 -22.61 16.30 22.64
N PRO A 422 -23.61 15.89 23.44
CA PRO A 422 -23.42 14.98 24.57
C PRO A 422 -23.17 13.54 24.11
N GLU A 423 -22.65 12.68 25.01
CA GLU A 423 -22.42 11.25 24.77
C GLU A 423 -23.63 10.53 24.17
N GLU A 424 -24.84 10.89 24.62
CA GLU A 424 -26.11 10.25 24.24
C GLU A 424 -26.37 10.28 22.73
N ASP A 425 -25.89 11.34 22.07
CA ASP A 425 -26.12 11.61 20.64
C ASP A 425 -24.91 11.19 19.77
N LEU A 426 -23.84 10.69 20.39
CA LEU A 426 -22.63 10.25 19.70
C LEU A 426 -22.61 8.73 19.50
N ARG A 427 -22.12 8.30 18.33
CA ARG A 427 -21.93 6.86 18.04
C ARG A 427 -20.76 6.26 18.81
N VAL A 428 -19.78 7.10 19.15
CA VAL A 428 -18.53 6.79 19.85
C VAL A 428 -18.06 8.07 20.57
N GLY A 429 -17.45 7.92 21.75
CA GLY A 429 -16.95 9.03 22.56
C GLY A 429 -17.92 9.52 23.64
N ASP A 430 -17.40 10.30 24.59
CA ASP A 430 -18.09 10.74 25.81
C ASP A 430 -18.53 12.23 25.75
N GLY A 431 -18.61 12.78 24.54
CA GLY A 431 -18.97 14.16 24.24
C GLY A 431 -18.15 14.73 23.09
N GLY A 432 -18.63 15.80 22.44
CA GLY A 432 -17.95 16.39 21.30
C GLY A 432 -18.38 17.82 20.98
N ILE A 433 -17.65 18.45 20.07
CA ILE A 433 -17.92 19.79 19.56
C ILE A 433 -17.96 19.74 18.04
N PHE A 434 -19.02 20.26 17.43
CA PHE A 434 -19.22 20.22 15.97
C PHE A 434 -19.53 21.61 15.45
N ALA A 435 -18.87 22.00 14.36
CA ALA A 435 -19.08 23.29 13.70
C ALA A 435 -19.95 23.11 12.46
N THR A 436 -21.06 23.84 12.39
CA THR A 436 -21.91 23.89 11.21
C THR A 436 -21.33 24.88 10.21
N ILE A 437 -21.04 24.38 9.00
CA ILE A 437 -20.49 25.19 7.90
C ILE A 437 -21.42 25.07 6.70
N GLU A 438 -21.90 26.20 6.21
CA GLU A 438 -22.61 26.28 4.96
C GLU A 438 -21.65 26.48 3.80
N VAL A 439 -21.82 25.67 2.75
CA VAL A 439 -20.98 25.72 1.56
C VAL A 439 -21.79 26.22 0.38
N HIS A 440 -21.27 27.24 -0.29
CA HIS A 440 -21.90 27.92 -1.41
C HIS A 440 -20.98 27.96 -2.65
N ASP A 441 -21.57 27.83 -3.83
CA ASP A 441 -20.91 28.00 -5.14
C ASP A 441 -21.54 29.21 -5.84
N GLY A 442 -20.90 30.38 -5.69
CA GLY A 442 -21.54 31.67 -5.96
C GLY A 442 -22.75 31.88 -5.03
N ASP A 443 -23.92 32.17 -5.60
CA ASP A 443 -25.17 32.36 -4.85
C ASP A 443 -25.89 31.04 -4.52
N ARG A 444 -25.38 29.89 -4.98
CA ARG A 444 -26.04 28.60 -4.83
C ARG A 444 -25.52 27.86 -3.60
N HIS A 445 -26.40 27.59 -2.63
CA HIS A 445 -26.14 26.63 -1.55
C HIS A 445 -25.95 25.23 -2.14
N ILE A 446 -24.81 24.61 -1.84
CA ILE A 446 -24.48 23.26 -2.33
C ILE A 446 -24.53 22.19 -1.23
N GLY A 447 -24.50 22.59 0.04
CA GLY A 447 -24.64 21.70 1.18
C GLY A 447 -24.20 22.35 2.48
N THR A 448 -24.50 21.67 3.58
CA THR A 448 -24.04 22.01 4.93
C THR A 448 -23.23 20.83 5.44
N VAL A 449 -22.12 21.12 6.12
CA VAL A 449 -21.21 20.12 6.70
C VAL A 449 -20.97 20.41 8.18
N GLU A 450 -20.72 19.35 8.93
CA GLU A 450 -20.60 19.38 10.40
C GLU A 450 -19.29 18.68 10.84
N PRO A 451 -18.10 19.19 10.47
CA PRO A 451 -16.84 18.68 11.02
C PRO A 451 -16.74 19.03 12.52
N GLY A 452 -16.02 18.21 13.28
CA GLY A 452 -15.95 18.39 14.72
C GLY A 452 -14.83 17.65 15.40
N MET A 453 -14.94 17.53 16.71
CA MET A 453 -14.03 16.78 17.56
C MET A 453 -14.83 16.00 18.60
N VAL A 454 -14.50 14.73 18.74
CA VAL A 454 -15.08 13.81 19.72
C VAL A 454 -14.06 13.55 20.81
N ARG A 455 -14.49 13.58 22.06
CA ARG A 455 -13.68 13.27 23.24
C ARG A 455 -13.84 11.79 23.60
N PHE A 456 -12.77 11.22 24.15
CA PHE A 456 -12.75 9.89 24.75
C PHE A 456 -12.20 10.01 26.19
N ASP A 457 -12.77 9.21 27.08
CA ASP A 457 -12.63 9.13 28.54
C ASP A 457 -11.26 9.54 29.11
N ALA A 458 -11.28 10.17 30.32
CA ALA A 458 -10.22 10.48 31.34
C ALA A 458 -8.78 10.89 30.92
N SER A 459 -8.26 10.36 29.82
CA SER A 459 -6.98 10.64 29.17
C SER A 459 -6.97 11.96 28.39
N GLY A 460 -8.14 12.51 28.03
CA GLY A 460 -8.29 13.89 27.57
C GLY A 460 -7.85 14.17 26.13
N PHE A 461 -7.65 13.15 25.29
CA PHE A 461 -7.25 13.35 23.88
C PHE A 461 -8.47 13.44 22.95
N PRO A 462 -8.74 14.61 22.35
CA PRO A 462 -9.83 14.77 21.39
C PRO A 462 -9.46 14.18 20.03
N ARG A 463 -10.39 13.49 19.39
CA ARG A 463 -10.25 12.98 18.03
C ARG A 463 -10.98 13.91 17.06
N SER A 464 -10.31 14.32 15.99
CA SER A 464 -10.97 15.05 14.90
C SER A 464 -11.95 14.15 14.15
N GLU A 465 -13.19 14.61 14.04
CA GLU A 465 -14.22 14.07 13.16
C GLU A 465 -14.23 14.83 11.84
N VAL A 466 -14.39 14.06 10.77
CA VAL A 466 -14.28 14.53 9.40
C VAL A 466 -15.65 14.47 8.76
N ASP A 467 -16.06 15.55 8.10
CA ASP A 467 -17.25 15.55 7.26
C ASP A 467 -16.91 15.76 5.78
N VAL A 468 -17.74 15.23 4.89
CA VAL A 468 -17.47 15.14 3.46
C VAL A 468 -18.66 15.60 2.62
N LEU A 469 -18.47 16.71 1.91
CA LEU A 469 -19.40 17.18 0.89
C LEU A 469 -19.14 16.46 -0.44
N ARG A 470 -20.09 15.62 -0.86
CA ARG A 470 -20.01 14.85 -2.11
C ARG A 470 -20.49 15.66 -3.30
N ARG A 471 -19.64 15.86 -4.31
CA ARG A 471 -20.02 16.53 -5.58
C ARG A 471 -19.70 15.66 -6.78
N TRP A 472 -20.35 15.91 -7.90
CA TRP A 472 -20.07 15.20 -9.16
C TRP A 472 -18.63 15.38 -9.67
N SER A 473 -18.00 16.53 -9.38
CA SER A 473 -16.61 16.83 -9.74
C SER A 473 -15.56 16.19 -8.82
N GLY A 474 -15.98 15.67 -7.66
CA GLY A 474 -15.11 15.16 -6.60
C GLY A 474 -15.66 15.51 -5.23
N ASP A 475 -15.06 14.95 -4.19
CA ASP A 475 -15.46 15.19 -2.82
C ASP A 475 -14.68 16.37 -2.22
N VAL A 476 -15.29 17.09 -1.28
CA VAL A 476 -14.63 18.12 -0.46
C VAL A 476 -14.67 17.64 0.98
N VAL A 477 -13.50 17.52 1.59
CA VAL A 477 -13.31 16.96 2.92
C VAL A 477 -12.99 18.08 3.89
N PHE A 478 -13.73 18.13 4.99
CA PHE A 478 -13.59 19.12 6.06
C PHE A 478 -13.07 18.42 7.31
N ILE A 479 -11.93 18.88 7.80
CA ILE A 479 -11.26 18.30 8.96
C ILE A 479 -11.09 19.39 10.00
N PHE A 480 -11.64 19.17 11.19
CA PHE A 480 -11.46 20.08 12.30
C PHE A 480 -9.99 20.02 12.78
N ASP A 481 -9.33 21.17 12.93
CA ASP A 481 -7.92 21.20 13.30
C ASP A 481 -7.70 20.81 14.76
N TYR A 482 -7.03 19.67 14.97
CA TYR A 482 -6.69 19.15 16.30
C TYR A 482 -5.92 20.16 17.17
N SER A 483 -5.07 21.00 16.57
CA SER A 483 -4.29 21.98 17.35
C SER A 483 -5.14 23.08 18.00
N GLN A 484 -6.42 23.20 17.62
CA GLN A 484 -7.37 24.06 18.32
C GLN A 484 -8.11 23.35 19.46
N ALA A 485 -8.00 22.03 19.58
CA ALA A 485 -8.73 21.28 20.60
C ALA A 485 -8.30 21.68 22.01
N ASP A 486 -7.00 21.93 22.21
CA ASP A 486 -6.43 22.38 23.49
C ASP A 486 -6.98 23.75 23.95
N THR A 487 -7.53 24.56 23.05
CA THR A 487 -8.07 25.89 23.38
C THR A 487 -9.60 25.92 23.31
N LEU A 488 -10.19 25.36 22.25
CA LEU A 488 -11.62 25.43 22.00
C LEU A 488 -12.42 24.56 22.97
N MET A 489 -11.99 23.32 23.26
CA MET A 489 -12.75 22.47 24.18
C MET A 489 -12.83 23.06 25.61
N PRO A 490 -11.72 23.50 26.23
CA PRO A 490 -11.80 24.16 27.53
C PRO A 490 -12.60 25.47 27.51
N GLN A 491 -12.52 26.25 26.42
CA GLN A 491 -13.30 27.48 26.28
C GLN A 491 -14.80 27.19 26.17
N THR A 492 -15.21 26.29 25.29
CA THR A 492 -16.62 25.94 25.11
C THR A 492 -17.21 25.28 26.36
N LEU A 493 -16.43 24.50 27.11
CA LEU A 493 -16.88 23.91 28.38
C LEU A 493 -17.03 24.93 29.53
N ASN A 494 -16.20 25.97 29.58
CA ASN A 494 -16.20 26.95 30.67
C ASN A 494 -17.07 28.18 30.38
N GLU A 495 -17.11 28.64 29.14
CA GLU A 495 -17.73 29.90 28.71
C GLU A 495 -18.97 29.68 27.82
N GLY A 496 -19.24 28.43 27.40
CA GLY A 496 -20.31 28.09 26.47
C GLY A 496 -19.92 28.25 24.99
N THR A 497 -20.86 27.97 24.08
CA THR A 497 -20.65 28.07 22.63
C THR A 497 -20.63 29.52 22.13
N ASP A 498 -21.27 30.43 22.86
CA ASP A 498 -21.36 31.87 22.56
C ASP A 498 -20.01 32.63 22.64
N GLY A 499 -18.95 32.01 23.15
CA GLY A 499 -17.60 32.60 23.27
C GLY A 499 -16.65 32.30 22.10
N VAL A 500 -17.07 31.50 21.11
CA VAL A 500 -16.21 31.06 20.00
C VAL A 500 -16.52 31.83 18.72
N ASP A 501 -15.79 32.92 18.50
CA ASP A 501 -15.98 33.77 17.31
C ASP A 501 -15.32 33.22 16.04
N ALA A 502 -14.41 32.23 16.17
CA ALA A 502 -13.61 31.74 15.07
C ALA A 502 -13.28 30.24 15.18
N VAL A 503 -13.34 29.55 14.04
CA VAL A 503 -12.91 28.15 13.90
C VAL A 503 -11.90 28.02 12.77
N ARG A 504 -10.90 27.13 12.93
CA ARG A 504 -9.92 26.81 11.88
C ARG A 504 -10.13 25.39 11.42
N ILE A 505 -10.39 25.25 10.13
CA ILE A 505 -10.78 23.99 9.52
C ILE A 505 -9.89 23.76 8.31
N THR A 506 -9.41 22.53 8.16
CA THR A 506 -8.66 22.12 6.98
C THR A 506 -9.62 21.61 5.94
N VAL A 507 -9.62 22.21 4.75
CA VAL A 507 -10.52 21.88 3.66
C VAL A 507 -9.73 21.32 2.49
N TYR A 508 -9.92 20.03 2.18
CA TYR A 508 -9.29 19.41 1.02
C TYR A 508 -10.31 19.21 -0.09
N ARG A 509 -9.97 19.69 -1.28
CA ARG A 509 -10.70 19.36 -2.50
C ARG A 509 -10.06 18.15 -3.16
N LEU A 510 -10.84 17.09 -3.33
CA LEU A 510 -10.39 15.83 -3.91
C LEU A 510 -11.03 15.66 -5.31
N PRO A 511 -10.48 16.33 -6.35
CA PRO A 511 -11.04 16.22 -7.70
C PRO A 511 -10.99 14.77 -8.17
N GLN A 512 -12.04 14.34 -8.88
CA GLN A 512 -12.12 13.00 -9.46
C GLN A 512 -12.03 11.83 -8.44
N SER A 513 -12.35 12.06 -7.17
CA SER A 513 -12.40 11.00 -6.13
C SER A 513 -13.27 9.79 -6.54
N HIS A 514 -14.32 10.01 -7.33
CA HIS A 514 -15.16 8.95 -7.90
C HIS A 514 -14.40 7.92 -8.72
N LEU A 515 -13.30 8.29 -9.38
CA LEU A 515 -12.47 7.35 -10.13
C LEU A 515 -11.77 6.35 -9.21
N VAL A 516 -11.39 6.78 -8.00
CA VAL A 516 -10.83 5.91 -6.96
C VAL A 516 -11.87 4.88 -6.54
N TRP A 517 -13.08 5.34 -6.18
CA TRP A 517 -14.18 4.47 -5.76
C TRP A 517 -14.64 3.51 -6.86
N LEU A 518 -14.80 4.01 -8.09
CA LEU A 518 -15.13 3.19 -9.25
C LEU A 518 -14.06 2.14 -9.51
N GLY A 519 -12.79 2.54 -9.46
CA GLY A 519 -11.65 1.65 -9.63
C GLY A 519 -11.66 0.50 -8.62
N TRP A 520 -11.81 0.83 -7.34
CA TRP A 520 -11.99 -0.14 -6.25
C TRP A 520 -13.17 -1.09 -6.50
N GLY A 521 -14.34 -0.55 -6.85
CA GLY A 521 -15.54 -1.34 -7.12
C GLY A 521 -15.34 -2.35 -8.25
N LEU A 522 -14.68 -1.94 -9.34
CA LEU A 522 -14.38 -2.84 -10.47
C LEU A 522 -13.37 -3.93 -10.09
N MET A 523 -12.34 -3.59 -9.33
CA MET A 523 -11.35 -4.56 -8.84
C MET A 523 -12.01 -5.60 -7.92
N LEU A 524 -12.78 -5.15 -6.92
CA LEU A 524 -13.49 -6.03 -5.99
C LEU A 524 -14.47 -6.94 -6.73
N LEU A 525 -15.24 -6.41 -7.68
CA LEU A 525 -16.17 -7.21 -8.47
C LEU A 525 -15.44 -8.27 -9.30
N GLY A 526 -14.35 -7.88 -9.97
CA GLY A 526 -13.55 -8.81 -10.76
C GLY A 526 -12.91 -9.91 -9.92
N MET A 527 -12.36 -9.56 -8.75
CA MET A 527 -11.77 -10.53 -7.81
C MET A 527 -12.82 -11.46 -7.21
N ALA A 528 -13.96 -10.93 -6.78
CA ALA A 528 -15.08 -11.74 -6.25
C ALA A 528 -15.58 -12.75 -7.29
N ALA A 529 -15.72 -12.31 -8.55
CA ALA A 529 -16.12 -13.17 -9.65
C ALA A 529 -15.11 -14.31 -9.93
N LEU A 530 -13.80 -14.03 -9.79
CA LEU A 530 -12.74 -15.05 -9.88
C LEU A 530 -12.77 -16.02 -8.69
N GLY A 531 -12.95 -15.51 -7.47
CA GLY A 531 -12.98 -16.32 -6.24
C GLY A 531 -14.18 -17.28 -6.19
N LEU A 532 -15.37 -16.82 -6.56
CA LEU A 532 -16.60 -17.64 -6.60
C LEU A 532 -16.50 -18.84 -7.56
N ARG A 533 -15.57 -18.82 -8.52
CA ARG A 533 -15.32 -19.95 -9.41
C ARG A 533 -14.56 -21.09 -8.71
N GLN A 534 -13.56 -20.77 -7.89
CA GLN A 534 -12.69 -21.78 -7.26
C GLN A 534 -13.45 -22.64 -6.24
N VAL A 535 -14.47 -22.08 -5.59
CA VAL A 535 -15.34 -22.80 -4.65
C VAL A 535 -16.15 -23.91 -5.35
N GLY A 536 -16.54 -23.70 -6.61
CA GLY A 536 -17.35 -24.67 -7.37
C GLY A 536 -16.57 -25.84 -7.97
N SER A 537 -15.23 -25.75 -8.08
CA SER A 537 -14.40 -26.81 -8.68
C SER A 537 -13.89 -27.84 -7.66
N ASN A 538 -14.10 -27.64 -6.36
CA ASN A 538 -13.61 -28.51 -5.30
C ASN A 538 -14.64 -29.53 -4.79
N LEU A 539 -15.77 -29.72 -5.47
CA LEU A 539 -16.64 -30.87 -5.19
C LEU A 539 -15.99 -32.12 -5.78
N PRO A 540 -15.62 -33.14 -4.98
CA PRO A 540 -15.11 -34.38 -5.51
C PRO A 540 -16.18 -35.01 -6.40
N SER A 541 -15.84 -35.31 -7.64
CA SER A 541 -16.69 -36.10 -8.52
C SER A 541 -16.89 -37.47 -7.88
N SER A 542 -18.03 -37.68 -7.23
CA SER A 542 -18.50 -39.00 -6.84
C SER A 542 -18.94 -39.77 -8.09
N SER A 543 -17.98 -40.27 -8.86
CA SER A 543 -18.24 -41.24 -9.91
C SER A 543 -16.99 -42.08 -10.20
N ALA A 544 -16.70 -42.97 -9.26
CA ALA A 544 -16.01 -44.23 -9.50
C ALA A 544 -16.62 -45.26 -8.54
N ALA A 545 -17.69 -45.92 -9.01
CA ALA A 545 -18.15 -47.21 -8.53
C ALA A 545 -18.02 -48.18 -9.70
#